data_AF-A0A8J5MVC4-F1
#
_entry.id   AF-A0A8J5MVC4-F1
#
_cell.length_a   1.000
_cell.length_b   1.000
_cell.length_c   1.000
_cell.angle_alpha   90.00
_cell.angle_beta   90.00
_cell.angle_gamma   90.00
#
_symmetry.space_group_name_H-M   'P 1'
#
loop_
_entity.id
_entity.type
_entity.pdbx_description
1 polymer ?
#
loop_
_entity_poly.entity_id
_entity_poly.type
_entity_poly.pdbx_seq_one_letter_code
_entity_poly.pdbx_strand_id
1 'polypeptide(L)'
;MGQKCGHLRQTPARELGVFEMWCYRVIRRRSYTDRKTNEEVLRFAKTSREIIEMYRKRKMGYFGYIIMDEGIITEILMGKVEGRRARGRQRL
;
A
#
# COMPACT_ATOMS: atom_id res chain seq x y z
N MET A 1 -11.13 3.72 27.42
CA MET A 1 -11.29 4.94 26.60
C MET A 1 -9.90 5.38 26.13
N GLY A 2 -9.48 4.94 24.94
CA GLY A 2 -8.14 5.22 24.42
C GLY A 2 -8.06 6.63 23.85
N GLN A 3 -7.17 7.45 24.39
CA GLN A 3 -6.91 8.80 23.93
C GLN A 3 -6.47 8.76 22.46
N LYS A 4 -7.29 9.29 21.55
CA LYS A 4 -6.89 9.54 20.15
C LYS A 4 -6.03 10.80 20.13
N CYS A 5 -4.75 10.64 20.46
CA CYS A 5 -3.75 11.69 20.30
C CYS A 5 -3.66 12.05 18.80
N GLY A 6 -3.79 13.32 18.44
CA GLY A 6 -3.87 13.82 17.05
C GLY A 6 -2.62 13.61 16.17
N HIS A 7 -1.64 12.83 16.63
CA HIS A 7 -0.41 12.43 15.91
C HIS A 7 -0.54 11.06 15.21
N LEU A 8 -1.72 10.45 15.19
CA LEU A 8 -1.90 9.08 14.75
C LEU A 8 -1.83 8.95 13.21
N ARG A 9 -0.71 8.36 12.77
CA ARG A 9 -0.43 7.75 11.44
C ARG A 9 -0.29 8.72 10.26
N GLN A 10 0.87 9.35 10.16
CA GLN A 10 1.41 9.72 8.85
C GLN A 10 1.68 8.43 8.07
N THR A 11 0.71 8.05 7.24
CA THR A 11 0.88 6.94 6.30
C THR A 11 1.41 7.51 4.99
N PRO A 12 2.37 6.86 4.34
CA PRO A 12 2.93 7.36 3.06
C PRO A 12 1.86 7.63 2.00
N ALA A 13 0.72 6.91 2.05
CA ALA A 13 -0.41 7.15 1.16
C ALA A 13 -1.08 8.53 1.34
N ARG A 14 -1.10 9.07 2.57
CA ARG A 14 -1.67 10.39 2.85
C ARG A 14 -0.75 11.48 2.32
N GLU A 15 0.55 11.35 2.54
CA GLU A 15 1.57 12.28 2.03
C GLU A 15 1.59 12.29 0.50
N LEU A 16 1.56 11.11 -0.13
CA LEU A 16 1.44 10.98 -1.58
C LEU A 16 0.16 11.63 -2.12
N GLY A 17 -0.96 11.53 -1.40
CA GLY A 17 -2.19 12.21 -1.81
C GLY A 17 -2.13 13.73 -1.70
N VAL A 18 -1.44 14.26 -0.69
CA VAL A 18 -1.19 15.71 -0.58
C VAL A 18 -0.25 16.17 -1.70
N PHE A 19 0.81 15.39 -1.96
CA PHE A 19 1.75 15.65 -3.05
C PHE A 19 1.07 15.65 -4.42
N GLU A 20 0.24 14.65 -4.72
CA GLU A 20 -0.53 14.56 -5.96
C GLU A 20 -1.42 15.79 -6.17
N MET A 21 -2.13 16.24 -5.11
CA MET A 21 -2.94 17.46 -5.18
C MET A 21 -2.10 18.72 -5.39
N TRP A 22 -0.93 18.79 -4.77
CA TRP A 22 0.01 19.89 -4.97
C TRP A 22 0.52 19.94 -6.42
N CYS A 23 0.92 18.80 -7.01
CA CYS A 23 1.34 18.72 -8.40
C CYS A 23 0.27 19.24 -9.37
N TYR A 24 -0.99 18.83 -9.20
CA TYR A 24 -2.09 19.33 -10.05
C TYR A 24 -2.25 20.85 -9.97
N ARG A 25 -2.12 21.44 -8.78
CA ARG A 25 -2.22 22.89 -8.58
C ARG A 25 -1.04 23.63 -9.23
N VAL A 26 0.18 23.08 -9.11
CA VAL A 26 1.40 23.65 -9.71
C VAL A 26 1.35 23.60 -11.23
N ILE A 27 1.03 22.45 -11.83
CA ILE A 27 0.98 22.26 -13.29
C ILE A 27 -0.05 23.20 -13.93
N ARG A 28 -1.18 23.46 -13.26
CA ARG A 28 -2.24 24.36 -13.74
C ARG A 28 -2.07 25.81 -13.31
N ARG A 29 -0.93 26.17 -12.68
CA ARG A 29 -0.61 27.54 -12.21
C ARG A 29 -1.73 28.17 -11.38
N ARG A 30 -2.46 27.37 -10.60
CA ARG A 30 -3.51 27.87 -9.71
C ARG A 30 -2.91 28.25 -8.38
N SER A 31 -3.14 29.49 -7.95
CA SER A 31 -2.75 29.90 -6.61
C SER A 31 -3.60 29.14 -5.59
N TYR A 32 -3.03 28.87 -4.41
CA TYR A 32 -3.79 28.32 -3.29
C TYR A 32 -4.93 29.26 -2.83
N THR A 33 -4.85 30.54 -3.22
CA THR A 33 -5.78 31.62 -2.89
C THR A 33 -7.16 31.41 -3.50
N ASP A 34 -7.26 30.65 -4.58
CA ASP A 34 -8.53 30.35 -5.26
C ASP A 34 -9.49 29.52 -4.40
N ARG A 35 -9.05 29.03 -3.22
CA ARG A 35 -9.82 28.25 -2.22
C ARG A 35 -10.67 27.12 -2.82
N LYS A 36 -10.24 26.58 -3.96
CA LYS A 36 -10.90 25.48 -4.66
C LYS A 36 -10.77 24.16 -3.90
N THR A 37 -11.88 23.45 -3.82
CA THR A 37 -11.94 22.12 -3.18
C THR A 37 -11.11 21.10 -3.96
N ASN A 38 -10.64 20.05 -3.30
CA ASN A 38 -9.81 19.03 -3.96
C ASN A 38 -10.56 18.28 -5.07
N GLU A 39 -11.88 18.14 -4.96
CA GLU A 39 -12.72 17.54 -6.00
C GLU A 39 -12.81 18.41 -7.24
N GLU A 40 -12.93 19.73 -7.08
CA GLU A 40 -12.88 20.66 -8.21
C GLU A 40 -11.52 20.59 -8.91
N VAL A 41 -10.42 20.54 -8.15
CA VAL A 41 -9.07 20.42 -8.72
C VAL A 41 -8.95 19.18 -9.60
N LEU A 42 -9.48 18.04 -9.16
CA LEU A 42 -9.50 16.81 -9.95
C LEU A 42 -10.40 16.92 -11.19
N ARG A 43 -11.60 17.51 -11.08
CA ARG A 43 -12.47 17.77 -12.24
C ARG A 43 -11.80 18.67 -13.27
N PHE A 44 -11.08 19.69 -12.84
CA PHE A 44 -10.34 20.59 -13.73
C PHE A 44 -9.12 19.93 -14.37
N ALA A 45 -8.43 19.05 -13.64
CA ALA A 45 -7.37 18.23 -14.20
C ALA A 45 -7.91 17.21 -15.23
N LYS A 46 -9.22 16.92 -15.20
CA LYS A 46 -9.89 15.84 -15.95
C LYS A 46 -9.26 14.48 -15.66
N THR A 47 -8.77 14.30 -14.43
CA THR A 47 -8.05 13.10 -14.01
C THR A 47 -8.60 12.60 -12.68
N SER A 48 -8.55 11.29 -12.47
CA SER A 48 -8.77 10.66 -11.16
C SER A 48 -7.46 10.63 -10.35
N ARG A 49 -7.51 10.13 -9.10
CA ARG A 49 -6.30 9.93 -8.29
C ARG A 49 -5.56 8.69 -8.77
N GLU A 50 -4.51 8.89 -9.57
CA GLU A 50 -3.75 7.80 -10.19
C GLU A 50 -2.57 7.36 -9.30
N ILE A 51 -1.86 8.31 -8.69
CA ILE A 51 -0.59 8.03 -7.98
C ILE A 51 -0.84 7.16 -6.75
N ILE A 52 -1.88 7.46 -5.98
CA ILE A 52 -2.24 6.67 -4.79
C ILE A 52 -2.64 5.24 -5.18
N GLU A 53 -3.37 5.09 -6.28
CA GLU A 53 -3.82 3.78 -6.77
C GLU A 53 -2.63 2.94 -7.26
N MET A 54 -1.74 3.55 -8.05
CA MET A 54 -0.49 2.92 -8.48
C MET A 54 0.39 2.51 -7.29
N TYR A 55 0.53 3.38 -6.27
CA TYR A 55 1.26 3.07 -5.05
C TYR A 55 0.67 1.85 -4.34
N ARG A 56 -0.67 1.80 -4.18
CA ARG A 56 -1.35 0.65 -3.57
C ARG A 56 -1.11 -0.64 -4.36
N LYS A 57 -1.27 -0.59 -5.69
CA LYS A 57 -1.06 -1.75 -6.57
C LYS A 57 0.38 -2.27 -6.48
N ARG A 58 1.36 -1.37 -6.56
CA ARG A 58 2.79 -1.73 -6.44
C ARG A 58 3.12 -2.29 -5.06
N LYS A 59 2.60 -1.68 -4.00
CA LYS A 59 2.81 -2.13 -2.63
C LYS A 59 2.24 -3.54 -2.42
N MET A 60 1.04 -3.81 -2.92
CA MET A 60 0.45 -5.16 -2.88
C MET A 60 1.26 -6.17 -3.69
N GLY A 61 1.69 -5.81 -4.90
CA GLY A 61 2.53 -6.68 -5.73
C GLY A 61 3.87 -7.02 -5.07
N TYR A 62 4.48 -6.03 -4.42
CA TYR A 62 5.73 -6.22 -3.67
C TYR A 62 5.54 -7.15 -2.45
N PHE A 63 4.43 -7.02 -1.72
CA PHE A 63 4.11 -7.98 -0.67
C PHE A 63 3.93 -9.40 -1.23
N GLY A 64 3.29 -9.56 -2.38
CA GLY A 64 3.21 -10.84 -3.08
C GLY A 64 4.59 -11.42 -3.39
N TYR A 65 5.52 -10.59 -3.88
CA TYR A 65 6.90 -10.99 -4.11
C TYR A 65 7.60 -11.46 -2.83
N ILE A 66 7.54 -10.66 -1.75
CA ILE A 66 8.16 -11.02 -0.46
C ILE A 66 7.62 -12.36 0.04
N ILE A 67 6.30 -12.53 0.05
CA ILE A 67 5.66 -13.74 0.57
C ILE A 67 6.06 -14.99 -0.26
N MET A 68 6.31 -14.81 -1.57
CA MET A 68 6.79 -15.89 -2.44
C MET A 68 8.28 -16.18 -2.25
N ASP A 69 9.11 -15.14 -2.13
CA ASP A 69 10.58 -15.25 -1.96
C ASP A 69 10.95 -15.86 -0.60
N GLU A 70 10.25 -15.45 0.47
CA GLU A 70 10.41 -16.02 1.81
C GLU A 70 9.86 -17.45 1.94
N GLY A 71 9.23 -17.99 0.88
CA GLY A 71 8.72 -19.36 0.88
C GLY A 71 7.56 -19.61 1.84
N ILE A 72 7.01 -18.56 2.48
CA ILE A 72 5.92 -18.65 3.47
C ILE A 72 4.72 -19.40 2.89
N ILE A 73 4.30 -19.08 1.66
CA ILE A 73 3.20 -19.79 0.99
C ILE A 73 3.55 -21.27 0.82
N THR A 74 4.78 -21.60 0.42
CA THR A 74 5.20 -22.99 0.23
C THR A 74 5.29 -23.75 1.55
N GLU A 75 5.69 -23.09 2.63
CA GLU A 75 5.77 -23.67 3.97
C GLU A 75 4.37 -23.96 4.53
N ILE A 76 3.43 -23.00 4.38
CA ILE A 76 2.04 -23.15 4.78
C ILE A 76 1.34 -24.23 3.94
N LEU A 77 1.45 -24.19 2.61
CA LEU A 77 0.78 -25.14 1.71
C LEU A 77 1.32 -26.57 1.84
N MET A 78 2.64 -26.74 2.02
CA MET A 78 3.23 -28.07 2.21
C MET A 78 3.18 -28.56 3.65
N GLY A 79 2.69 -27.74 4.59
CA GLY A 79 2.65 -28.08 6.00
C GLY A 79 4.02 -28.49 6.54
N LYS A 80 5.08 -27.77 6.14
CA LYS A 80 6.42 -27.97 6.69
C LYS A 80 6.42 -27.46 8.13
N VAL A 81 5.96 -28.30 9.04
CA VAL A 81 6.14 -28.11 10.48
C VAL A 81 7.62 -28.34 10.76
N GLU A 82 8.27 -27.45 11.52
CA GLU A 82 9.61 -27.68 12.04
C GLU A 82 9.61 -28.99 12.87
N GLY A 83 10.11 -30.07 12.28
CA GLY A 83 10.12 -31.38 12.88
C GLY A 83 10.70 -32.45 11.95
N ARG A 84 11.56 -33.32 12.48
CA ARG A 84 12.03 -34.49 11.72
C ARG A 84 10.87 -35.47 11.54
N ARG A 85 10.51 -35.78 10.29
CA ARG A 85 9.65 -36.94 9.98
C ARG A 85 10.30 -38.19 10.56
N ALA A 86 9.60 -38.90 11.45
CA ALA A 86 10.08 -40.18 11.97
C ALA A 86 10.28 -41.14 10.79
N ARG A 87 11.46 -41.77 10.68
CA ARG A 87 11.68 -42.83 9.69
C ARG A 87 10.65 -43.94 9.97
N GLY A 88 9.81 -44.24 8.99
CA GLY A 88 8.87 -45.34 9.08
C GLY A 88 9.60 -46.64 9.38
N ARG A 89 8.92 -47.57 10.08
CA ARG A 89 9.45 -48.90 10.35
C ARG A 89 9.67 -49.62 9.02
N GLN A 90 10.90 -50.07 8.76
CA GLN A 90 11.20 -50.91 7.60
C GLN A 90 10.34 -52.18 7.70
N ARG A 91 9.48 -52.40 6.71
CA ARG A 91 8.74 -53.66 6.59
C ARG A 91 9.69 -54.69 6.01
N LEU A 92 9.85 -55.79 6.74
CA LEU A 92 10.55 -57.01 6.28
C LEU A 92 9.82 -57.59 5.07
#